data_AF-W4RPN3-F1
#
_entry.id   AF-W4RPN3-F1
#
_cell.length_a   1.000
_cell.length_b   1.000
_cell.length_c   1.000
_cell.angle_alpha   90.00
_cell.angle_beta   90.00
_cell.angle_gamma   90.00
#
_symmetry.space_group_name_H-M   'P 1'
#
loop_
_entity.id
_entity.type
_entity.pdbx_description
1 polymer ?
#
loop_
_entity_poly.entity_id
_entity_poly.type
_entity_poly.pdbx_seq_one_letter_code
_entity_poly.pdbx_strand_id
1 'polypeptide(L)'
;MCSSILELYNEHAIVTEPAGALPIAALDLLRDEIKGKSVVCVISGGNNDISRMQEIKERSLLHEGLLHYFIVNFPQRAGALREFLDDVLGPGDDITRFEYTKKNNKESGPALVGIELKSKHDYQRLIASMENKGFAFMELNKDNQLFNLLV
;
A
#
# COMPACT_ATOMS: atom_id res chain seq x y z
N MET A 1 1.35 8.88 -11.17
CA MET A 1 1.24 8.04 -12.39
C MET A 1 0.36 6.82 -12.15
N CYS A 2 0.72 5.87 -11.27
CA CYS A 2 -0.15 4.72 -10.95
C CYS A 2 -1.56 5.13 -10.48
N SER A 3 -1.66 6.13 -9.60
CA SER A 3 -2.95 6.71 -9.18
C SER A 3 -3.76 7.24 -10.37
N SER A 4 -3.13 7.96 -11.30
CA SER A 4 -3.79 8.50 -12.50
C SER A 4 -4.26 7.40 -13.46
N ILE A 5 -3.53 6.28 -13.56
CA ILE A 5 -4.01 5.12 -14.34
C ILE A 5 -5.29 4.56 -13.71
N LEU A 6 -5.32 4.41 -12.38
CA LEU A 6 -6.50 3.91 -11.67
C LEU A 6 -7.69 4.87 -11.77
N GLU A 7 -7.45 6.18 -11.67
CA GLU A 7 -8.47 7.23 -11.82
C GLU A 7 -9.10 7.16 -13.21
N LEU A 8 -8.29 7.13 -14.27
CA LEU A 8 -8.74 6.99 -15.65
C LEU A 8 -9.58 5.72 -15.86
N TYR A 9 -9.18 4.61 -15.23
CA TYR A 9 -9.93 3.37 -15.29
C TYR A 9 -11.26 3.44 -14.53
N ASN A 10 -11.24 3.89 -13.27
CA ASN A 10 -12.40 3.85 -12.37
C ASN A 10 -13.46 4.91 -12.71
N GLU A 11 -13.04 6.12 -13.12
CA GLU A 11 -13.94 7.24 -13.35
C GLU A 11 -14.34 7.39 -14.82
N HIS A 12 -13.48 6.95 -15.74
CA HIS A 12 -13.67 7.18 -17.18
C HIS A 12 -13.70 5.89 -18.01
N ALA A 13 -13.50 4.73 -17.40
CA ALA A 13 -13.37 3.44 -18.11
C ALA A 13 -12.28 3.46 -19.21
N ILE A 14 -11.24 4.28 -19.02
CA ILE A 14 -10.12 4.40 -19.95
C ILE A 14 -8.99 3.49 -19.48
N VAL A 15 -8.69 2.47 -20.29
CA VAL A 15 -7.49 1.64 -20.09
C VAL A 15 -6.31 2.32 -20.77
N THR A 16 -5.31 2.70 -19.99
CA THR A 16 -4.09 3.34 -20.49
C THR A 16 -2.83 2.62 -20.01
N GLU A 17 -1.78 2.67 -20.82
CA GLU A 17 -0.44 2.28 -20.41
C GLU A 17 0.24 3.42 -19.62
N PRO A 18 1.35 3.17 -18.89
CA PRO A 18 2.03 4.19 -18.10
C PRO A 18 2.40 5.47 -18.88
N ALA A 19 2.84 5.35 -20.13
CA ALA A 19 3.15 6.50 -20.97
C ALA A 19 1.91 7.35 -21.32
N GLY A 20 0.76 6.69 -21.55
CA GLY A 20 -0.50 7.36 -21.87
C GLY A 20 -1.13 8.09 -20.68
N ALA A 21 -0.88 7.63 -19.45
CA ALA A 21 -1.32 8.31 -18.23
C ALA A 21 -0.43 9.50 -17.82
N LEU A 22 0.79 9.59 -18.35
CA LEU A 22 1.78 10.56 -17.90
C LEU A 22 1.30 12.03 -18.03
N PRO A 23 0.65 12.45 -19.14
CA PRO A 23 0.15 13.82 -19.27
C PRO A 23 -0.92 14.17 -18.24
N ILE A 24 -1.75 13.20 -17.84
CA ILE A 24 -2.77 13.38 -16.80
C ILE A 24 -2.11 13.53 -15.43
N ALA A 25 -1.17 12.64 -15.11
CA ALA A 25 -0.41 12.71 -13.86
C ALA A 25 0.38 14.03 -13.69
N ALA A 26 0.81 14.65 -14.79
CA ALA A 26 1.52 15.92 -14.77
C ALA A 26 0.63 17.13 -14.46
N LEU A 27 -0.69 17.02 -14.62
CA LEU A 27 -1.61 18.14 -14.40
C LEU A 27 -1.56 18.68 -12.97
N ASP A 28 -1.41 17.79 -11.98
CA ASP A 28 -1.28 18.20 -10.58
C ASP A 28 0.01 18.98 -10.31
N LEU A 29 1.10 18.64 -11.02
CA LEU A 29 2.38 19.34 -10.90
C LEU A 29 2.34 20.73 -11.55
N LEU A 30 1.51 20.90 -12.58
CA LEU A 30 1.37 22.14 -13.35
C LEU A 30 0.15 22.97 -12.94
N ARG A 31 -0.55 22.59 -11.87
CA ARG A 31 -1.86 23.14 -11.46
C ARG A 31 -1.90 24.67 -11.43
N ASP A 32 -0.87 25.29 -10.85
CA ASP A 32 -0.81 26.74 -10.71
C ASP A 32 -0.57 27.45 -12.05
N GLU A 33 0.18 26.82 -12.95
CA GLU A 33 0.54 27.37 -14.27
C GLU A 33 -0.61 27.28 -15.28
N ILE A 34 -1.50 26.30 -15.11
CA ILE A 34 -2.62 26.03 -16.02
C ILE A 34 -3.95 26.60 -15.54
N LYS A 35 -3.96 27.29 -14.39
CA LYS A 35 -5.17 27.87 -13.82
C LYS A 35 -5.86 28.83 -14.80
N GLY A 36 -7.13 28.59 -15.07
CA GLY A 36 -7.94 29.40 -16.00
C GLY A 36 -7.66 29.15 -17.48
N LYS A 37 -6.80 28.18 -17.83
CA LYS A 37 -6.53 27.79 -19.22
C LYS A 37 -7.32 26.54 -19.59
N SER A 38 -7.68 26.43 -20.87
CA SER A 38 -8.17 25.17 -21.43
C SER A 38 -6.97 24.28 -21.76
N VAL A 39 -6.91 23.09 -21.17
CA VAL A 39 -5.82 22.13 -21.34
C VAL A 39 -6.34 20.89 -22.08
N VAL A 40 -5.57 20.42 -23.05
CA VAL A 40 -5.85 19.17 -23.78
C VAL A 40 -4.70 18.20 -23.52
N CYS A 41 -5.02 17.04 -22.96
CA CYS A 41 -4.06 15.96 -22.73
C CYS A 41 -4.23 14.88 -23.80
N VAL A 42 -3.12 14.35 -24.30
CA VAL A 42 -3.11 13.25 -25.26
C VAL A 42 -2.79 11.95 -24.52
N ILE A 43 -3.74 11.02 -24.49
CA ILE A 43 -3.52 9.66 -23.99
C ILE A 43 -2.92 8.84 -25.15
N SER A 44 -1.60 8.65 -25.12
CA SER A 44 -0.85 8.12 -26.27
C SER A 44 -1.07 6.64 -26.55
N GLY A 45 -1.52 5.85 -25.57
CA GLY A 45 -1.62 4.40 -25.70
C GLY A 45 -2.44 3.72 -24.60
N GLY A 46 -2.98 2.56 -24.94
CA GLY A 46 -3.88 1.75 -24.11
C GLY A 46 -3.50 0.28 -23.99
N ASN A 47 -2.28 -0.08 -24.40
CA ASN A 47 -1.82 -1.47 -24.38
C ASN A 47 -1.41 -1.91 -22.97
N ASN A 48 -2.37 -1.89 -22.05
CA ASN A 48 -2.19 -2.31 -20.68
C ASN A 48 -2.92 -3.63 -20.44
N ASP A 49 -2.20 -4.59 -19.86
CA ASP A 49 -2.76 -5.88 -19.49
C ASP A 49 -3.48 -5.75 -18.14
N ILE A 50 -4.66 -6.35 -18.03
CA ILE A 50 -5.43 -6.37 -16.78
C ILE A 50 -4.63 -7.02 -15.64
N SER A 51 -3.72 -7.95 -15.95
CA SER A 51 -2.82 -8.57 -14.98
C SER A 51 -1.90 -7.56 -14.28
N ARG A 52 -1.55 -6.45 -14.96
CA ARG A 52 -0.71 -5.37 -14.41
C ARG A 52 -1.48 -4.43 -13.49
N MET A 53 -2.82 -4.48 -13.49
CA MET A 53 -3.63 -3.58 -12.67
C MET A 53 -3.45 -3.84 -11.18
N GLN A 54 -3.18 -5.08 -10.78
CA GLN A 54 -2.92 -5.41 -9.40
C GLN A 54 -1.63 -4.75 -8.90
N GLU A 55 -0.53 -4.85 -9.66
CA GLU A 55 0.74 -4.19 -9.35
C GLU A 55 0.59 -2.66 -9.35
N ILE A 56 -0.13 -2.10 -10.31
CA ILE A 56 -0.39 -0.66 -10.39
C ILE A 56 -1.20 -0.19 -9.17
N LYS A 57 -2.19 -0.96 -8.73
CA LYS A 57 -2.97 -0.66 -7.52
C LYS A 57 -2.08 -0.67 -6.28
N GLU A 58 -1.27 -1.70 -6.12
CA GLU A 58 -0.34 -1.81 -5.01
C GLU A 58 0.62 -0.62 -4.93
N ARG A 59 1.26 -0.27 -6.06
CA ARG A 59 2.14 0.91 -6.16
C ARG A 59 1.41 2.22 -5.85
N SER A 60 0.15 2.33 -6.26
CA SER A 60 -0.69 3.50 -5.95
C SER A 60 -0.93 3.62 -4.45
N LEU A 61 -1.36 2.53 -3.80
CA LEU A 61 -1.64 2.50 -2.37
C LEU A 61 -0.38 2.77 -1.53
N LEU A 62 0.77 2.24 -1.94
CA LEU A 62 2.07 2.54 -1.31
C LEU A 62 2.40 4.04 -1.42
N HIS A 63 2.22 4.62 -2.61
CA HIS A 63 2.48 6.04 -2.85
C HIS A 63 1.56 6.96 -2.05
N GLU A 64 0.28 6.59 -1.91
CA GLU A 64 -0.73 7.36 -1.17
C GLU A 64 -0.62 7.19 0.35
N GLY A 65 0.27 6.30 0.82
CA GLY A 65 0.47 6.01 2.23
C GLY A 65 -0.68 5.21 2.84
N LEU A 66 -1.37 4.41 2.02
CA LEU A 66 -2.48 3.56 2.44
C LEU A 66 -2.03 2.12 2.68
N LEU A 67 -1.09 1.60 1.88
CA LEU A 67 -0.57 0.23 2.07
C LEU A 67 0.79 0.25 2.77
N HIS A 68 0.93 -0.58 3.80
CA HIS A 68 2.14 -0.69 4.62
C HIS A 68 2.52 -2.15 4.85
N TYR A 69 3.79 -2.47 4.70
CA TYR A 69 4.34 -3.80 4.93
C TYR A 69 5.25 -3.81 6.16
N PHE A 70 5.08 -4.83 6.98
CA PHE A 70 5.79 -5.00 8.23
C PHE A 70 6.32 -6.43 8.36
N ILE A 71 7.47 -6.57 9.01
CA ILE A 71 7.82 -7.82 9.68
C ILE A 71 7.39 -7.70 11.14
N VAL A 72 6.37 -8.45 11.55
CA VAL A 72 5.85 -8.44 12.91
C VAL A 72 6.27 -9.73 13.62
N ASN A 73 6.88 -9.60 14.80
CA ASN A 73 7.23 -10.74 15.63
C ASN A 73 6.05 -11.12 16.52
N PHE A 74 5.34 -12.18 16.12
CA PHE A 74 4.24 -12.69 16.93
C PHE A 74 4.76 -13.55 18.09
N PRO A 75 4.27 -13.34 19.33
CA PRO A 75 4.59 -14.22 20.44
C PRO A 75 4.01 -15.62 20.17
N GLN A 76 4.74 -16.68 20.52
CA GLN A 76 4.28 -18.06 20.36
C GLN A 76 3.27 -18.48 21.44
N ARG A 77 2.14 -17.77 21.50
CA ARG A 77 1.01 -18.11 22.36
C ARG A 77 -0.27 -18.13 21.55
N ALA A 78 -1.22 -18.97 21.99
CA ALA A 78 -2.55 -19.00 21.41
C ALA A 78 -3.21 -17.61 21.52
N GLY A 79 -3.89 -17.19 20.46
CA GLY A 79 -4.60 -15.92 20.42
C GLY A 79 -3.78 -14.69 20.03
N ALA A 80 -2.46 -14.80 19.82
CA ALA A 80 -1.63 -13.64 19.45
C ALA A 80 -2.09 -12.95 18.14
N LEU A 81 -2.45 -13.74 17.11
CA LEU A 81 -3.00 -13.18 15.87
C LEU A 81 -4.36 -12.53 16.11
N ARG A 82 -5.22 -13.16 16.91
CA ARG A 82 -6.54 -12.61 17.24
C ARG A 82 -6.41 -11.27 17.98
N GLU A 83 -5.51 -11.19 18.95
CA GLU A 83 -5.22 -9.94 19.65
C GLU A 83 -4.72 -8.86 18.71
N PHE A 84 -3.87 -9.20 17.74
CA PHE A 84 -3.45 -8.25 16.71
C PHE A 84 -4.63 -7.74 15.87
N LEU A 85 -5.51 -8.64 15.43
CA LEU A 85 -6.71 -8.25 14.67
C LEU A 85 -7.66 -7.38 15.49
N ASP A 86 -7.90 -7.74 16.75
CA ASP A 86 -8.91 -7.10 17.59
C ASP A 86 -8.41 -5.77 18.19
N ASP A 87 -7.11 -5.67 18.53
CA ASP A 87 -6.57 -4.56 19.31
C ASP A 87 -5.55 -3.67 18.56
N VAL A 88 -4.94 -4.16 17.48
CA VAL A 88 -3.96 -3.38 16.70
C VAL A 88 -4.61 -2.73 15.48
N LEU A 89 -5.32 -3.53 14.70
CA LEU A 89 -5.99 -3.03 13.50
C LEU A 89 -7.10 -2.05 13.85
N GLY A 90 -7.29 -1.05 12.98
CA GLY A 90 -8.43 -0.16 13.03
C GLY A 90 -9.67 -0.82 12.46
N PRO A 91 -10.87 -0.27 12.74
CA PRO A 91 -12.14 -0.85 12.28
C PRO A 91 -12.32 -0.85 10.75
N GLY A 92 -11.46 -0.15 10.01
CA GLY A 92 -11.47 -0.11 8.54
C GLY A 92 -10.14 -0.51 7.92
N ASP A 93 -9.19 -1.02 8.71
CA ASP A 93 -7.92 -1.50 8.19
C ASP A 93 -8.08 -2.96 7.74
N ASP A 94 -7.40 -3.35 6.67
CA ASP A 94 -7.45 -4.70 6.13
C ASP A 94 -6.06 -5.33 6.06
N ILE A 95 -5.99 -6.66 6.22
CA ILE A 95 -4.76 -7.41 6.00
C ILE A 95 -4.71 -7.86 4.55
N THR A 96 -3.83 -7.26 3.77
CA THR A 96 -3.63 -7.60 2.35
C THR A 96 -2.66 -8.75 2.15
N ARG A 97 -1.75 -8.97 3.11
CA ARG A 97 -0.77 -10.07 3.08
C ARG A 97 -0.49 -10.56 4.48
N PHE A 98 -0.45 -11.87 4.67
CA PHE A 98 -0.03 -12.48 5.92
C PHE A 98 0.75 -13.76 5.64
N GLU A 99 2.07 -13.70 5.79
CA GLU A 99 2.94 -14.87 5.63
C GLU A 99 3.66 -15.14 6.94
N TYR A 100 3.27 -16.22 7.60
CA TYR A 100 3.89 -16.67 8.84
C TYR A 100 4.81 -17.86 8.59
N THR A 101 6.07 -17.72 8.97
CA THR A 101 7.03 -18.84 8.92
C THR A 101 7.19 -19.44 10.32
N LYS A 102 6.61 -20.63 10.54
CA LYS A 102 6.80 -21.39 11.78
C LYS A 102 8.24 -21.92 11.85
N LYS A 103 9.07 -21.34 12.72
CA LYS A 103 10.39 -21.91 13.06
C LYS A 103 10.28 -22.76 14.32
N ASN A 104 10.68 -24.02 14.24
CA ASN A 104 10.88 -24.87 15.42
C ASN A 104 12.08 -24.29 16.21
N ASN A 105 11.96 -24.14 17.53
CA ASN A 105 13.00 -23.65 18.47
C ASN A 105 13.29 -22.12 18.54
N LYS A 106 12.35 -21.22 18.26
CA LYS A 106 12.48 -19.80 18.67
C LYS A 106 11.24 -19.34 19.42
N GLU A 107 11.38 -18.44 20.41
CA GLU A 107 10.27 -17.93 21.22
C GLU A 107 9.29 -17.01 20.45
N SER A 108 9.68 -16.54 19.26
CA SER A 108 8.86 -15.73 18.35
C SER A 108 9.06 -16.15 16.90
N GLY A 109 8.02 -15.96 16.09
CA GLY A 109 8.05 -16.20 14.64
C GLY A 109 7.76 -14.90 13.89
N PRO A 110 8.67 -14.44 13.00
CA PRO A 110 8.39 -13.27 12.17
C PRO A 110 7.28 -13.60 11.16
N ALA A 111 6.32 -12.70 11.03
CA ALA A 111 5.31 -12.71 9.98
C ALA A 111 5.51 -11.49 9.09
N LEU A 112 5.45 -11.69 7.77
CA LEU A 112 5.26 -10.58 6.83
C LEU A 112 3.78 -10.22 6.83
N VAL A 113 3.47 -8.98 7.19
CA VAL A 113 2.11 -8.46 7.28
C VAL A 113 1.98 -7.24 6.38
N GLY A 114 1.10 -7.30 5.40
CA GLY A 114 0.64 -6.16 4.61
C GLY A 114 -0.67 -5.64 5.20
N ILE A 115 -0.74 -4.34 5.48
CA ILE A 115 -1.90 -3.67 6.07
C ILE A 115 -2.30 -2.50 5.16
N GLU A 116 -3.53 -2.55 4.66
CA GLU A 116 -4.16 -1.46 3.93
C GLU A 116 -5.01 -0.64 4.91
N LEU A 117 -4.67 0.64 5.06
CA LEU A 117 -5.38 1.59 5.89
C LEU A 117 -6.51 2.23 5.08
N LYS A 118 -7.62 2.51 5.76
CA LYS A 118 -8.70 3.32 5.16
C LYS A 118 -8.29 4.78 4.95
N SER A 119 -7.43 5.30 5.82
CA SER A 119 -6.91 6.66 5.76
C SER A 119 -5.43 6.69 6.12
N LYS A 120 -4.63 7.43 5.35
CA LYS A 120 -3.21 7.65 5.66
C LYS A 120 -2.96 8.26 7.04
N HIS A 121 -3.96 8.93 7.61
CA HIS A 121 -3.88 9.52 8.94
C HIS A 121 -3.94 8.47 10.06
N ASP A 122 -4.42 7.26 9.78
CA ASP A 122 -4.53 6.16 10.75
C ASP A 122 -3.19 5.46 11.01
N TYR A 123 -2.17 5.73 10.18
CA TYR A 123 -0.86 5.10 10.29
C TYR A 123 -0.22 5.34 11.68
N GLN A 124 -0.28 6.55 12.22
CA GLN A 124 0.28 6.83 13.54
C GLN A 124 -0.42 6.04 14.65
N ARG A 125 -1.74 5.88 14.54
CA ARG A 125 -2.53 5.06 15.48
C ARG A 125 -2.12 3.59 15.38
N LEU A 126 -2.00 3.05 14.17
CA LEU A 126 -1.58 1.66 13.93
C LEU A 126 -0.23 1.37 14.63
N ILE A 127 0.76 2.24 14.43
CA ILE A 127 2.09 2.13 15.03
C ILE A 127 2.00 2.17 16.55
N ALA A 128 1.28 3.17 17.11
CA ALA A 128 1.09 3.27 18.56
C ALA A 128 0.39 2.03 19.14
N SER A 129 -0.60 1.46 18.44
CA SER A 129 -1.27 0.24 18.89
C SER A 129 -0.33 -0.97 18.90
N MET A 130 0.53 -1.14 17.89
CA MET A 130 1.55 -2.19 17.87
C MET A 130 2.51 -2.07 19.05
N GLU A 131 3.02 -0.86 19.31
CA GLU A 131 3.93 -0.57 20.42
C GLU A 131 3.27 -0.81 21.78
N ASN A 132 2.04 -0.30 21.98
CA ASN A 132 1.29 -0.44 23.23
C ASN A 132 0.96 -1.89 23.58
N LYS A 133 0.70 -2.73 22.56
CA LYS A 133 0.43 -4.16 22.74
C LYS A 133 1.71 -5.01 22.78
N GLY A 134 2.88 -4.38 22.64
CA GLY A 134 4.18 -5.05 22.74
C GLY A 134 4.52 -5.92 21.53
N PHE A 135 3.91 -5.68 20.36
CA PHE A 135 4.33 -6.33 19.13
C PHE A 135 5.60 -5.67 18.63
N ALA A 136 6.72 -6.39 18.64
CA ALA A 136 7.94 -5.91 18.00
C ALA A 136 7.78 -6.01 16.47
N PHE A 137 7.97 -4.90 15.76
CA PHE A 137 7.84 -4.85 14.31
C PHE A 137 9.00 -4.11 13.64
N MET A 138 9.17 -4.36 12.35
CA MET A 138 10.04 -3.60 11.45
C MET A 138 9.22 -3.16 10.26
N GLU A 139 9.34 -1.89 9.90
CA GLU A 139 8.68 -1.33 8.73
C GLU A 139 9.49 -1.61 7.47
N LEU A 140 8.91 -2.33 6.51
CA LEU A 140 9.60 -2.67 5.27
C LEU A 140 9.58 -1.52 4.27
N ASN A 141 8.53 -0.70 4.24
CA ASN A 141 8.42 0.44 3.33
C ASN A 141 9.57 1.46 3.47
N LYS A 142 10.29 1.47 4.60
CA LYS A 142 11.41 2.37 4.89
C LYS A 142 12.76 1.80 4.47
N ASP A 143 12.83 0.50 4.16
CA ASP A 143 14.03 -0.18 3.70
C ASP A 143 13.81 -0.76 2.29
N ASN A 144 14.23 -0.01 1.27
CA ASN A 144 14.05 -0.40 -0.12
C ASN A 144 14.72 -1.74 -0.48
N GLN A 145 15.81 -2.12 0.20
CA GLN A 145 16.49 -3.38 -0.10
C GLN A 145 15.68 -4.57 0.42
N LEU A 146 15.23 -4.50 1.68
CA LEU A 146 14.40 -5.55 2.28
C LEU A 146 13.02 -5.63 1.62
N PHE A 147 12.44 -4.49 1.27
CA PHE A 147 11.16 -4.42 0.56
C PHE A 147 11.22 -5.22 -0.74
N ASN A 148 12.16 -4.90 -1.63
CA ASN A 148 12.28 -5.57 -2.94
C ASN A 148 12.63 -7.07 -2.85
N LEU A 149 13.17 -7.53 -1.72
CA LEU A 149 13.50 -8.94 -1.50
C LEU A 149 12.29 -9.77 -1.05
N LEU A 150 11.38 -9.15 -0.30
CA LEU A 150 10.32 -9.85 0.44
C LEU A 150 8.92 -9.59 -0.12
N VAL A 151 8.73 -8.44 -0.77
CA VAL A 151 7.47 -7.98 -1.34
C VAL A 151 7.52 -8.10 -2.85
#